data_AF-A0A8H7E1D6-F1
#
_entry.id   AF-A0A8H7E1D6-F1
#
_cell.length_a   1.000
_cell.length_b   1.000
_cell.length_c   1.000
_cell.angle_alpha   90.00
_cell.angle_beta   90.00
_cell.angle_gamma   90.00
#
_symmetry.space_group_name_H-M   'P 1'
#
loop_
_entity.id
_entity.type
_entity.pdbx_description
1 polymer ?
#
loop_
_entity_poly.entity_id
_entity_poly.type
_entity_poly.pdbx_seq_one_letter_code
_entity_poly.pdbx_strand_id
1 'polypeptide(L)'
;MTVKEFCWIGRAPTEWLLIYRKNRFGLNNLGTKLSCRYERTGKIENLEEAIRVARQVIEVTPDDHPNLAAGLNNLGNKLESRYKRTGRIEDLEEAIRVARQAVKITPDDHPDLAGRLNNLGSKLGCRYERIGKIEDLEEAIRVTRQAIKITPDDHPDLAGRLNNLGNKLESRYKRTSKIEDLEQAIRVTRQAIEALHVVSGFQVAGFRHVIGCLWPSSDRVCVQVAKSFYSELDQYGRRGHKDRAIALALHKAVKGVCESDEYGKRPLYWAQYVHFGA
;
A
#
# COMPACT_ATOMS: atom_id res chain seq x y z
N MET A 1 -0.92 -48.66 39.74
CA MET A 1 -1.30 -47.54 38.87
C MET A 1 -1.28 -46.29 39.74
N THR A 2 -0.15 -45.71 40.16
CA THR A 2 0.94 -45.06 39.39
C THR A 2 0.37 -44.02 38.40
N VAL A 3 0.20 -42.73 38.75
CA VAL A 3 1.18 -41.62 38.96
C VAL A 3 1.79 -41.19 37.60
N LYS A 4 1.75 -39.95 37.07
CA LYS A 4 2.08 -38.60 37.59
C LYS A 4 1.56 -37.53 36.60
N GLU A 5 0.82 -36.50 37.03
CA GLU A 5 1.25 -35.08 37.12
C GLU A 5 2.30 -34.59 36.11
N PHE A 6 1.94 -33.56 35.33
CA PHE A 6 2.88 -32.47 34.99
C PHE A 6 2.23 -31.10 35.18
N CYS A 7 2.78 -30.43 36.19
CA CYS A 7 2.53 -29.11 36.69
C CYS A 7 3.04 -28.04 35.70
N TRP A 8 2.19 -27.12 35.24
CA TRP A 8 2.61 -25.88 34.59
C TRP A 8 2.82 -24.79 35.67
N ILE A 9 3.91 -24.91 36.43
CA ILE A 9 4.45 -23.80 37.24
C ILE A 9 5.83 -23.47 36.68
N GLY A 10 5.87 -22.49 35.79
CA GLY A 10 7.10 -21.92 35.26
C GLY A 10 6.79 -20.59 34.63
N ARG A 11 6.90 -19.49 35.40
CA ARG A 11 7.04 -18.16 34.81
C ARG A 11 8.28 -18.22 33.90
N ALA A 12 8.11 -18.07 32.59
CA ALA A 12 9.24 -17.68 31.75
C ALA A 12 9.86 -16.44 32.41
N PRO A 13 11.18 -16.41 32.66
CA PRO A 13 11.77 -15.26 33.33
C PRO A 13 11.48 -14.04 32.46
N THR A 14 10.82 -13.05 33.02
CA THR A 14 10.42 -11.82 32.33
C THR A 14 11.60 -11.16 31.61
N GLU A 15 12.82 -11.41 32.09
CA GLU A 15 14.09 -11.02 31.46
C GLU A 15 14.32 -11.65 30.08
N TRP A 16 13.98 -12.92 29.85
CA TRP A 16 14.11 -13.56 28.53
C TRP A 16 13.12 -13.00 27.52
N LEU A 17 11.86 -12.80 27.93
CA LEU A 17 10.85 -12.13 27.10
C LEU A 17 11.22 -10.67 26.82
N LEU A 18 11.86 -9.97 27.75
CA LEU A 18 12.35 -8.61 27.59
C LEU A 18 13.59 -8.53 26.70
N ILE A 19 14.54 -9.45 26.81
CA ILE A 19 15.72 -9.56 25.93
C ILE A 19 15.26 -9.93 24.52
N TYR A 20 14.35 -10.90 24.36
CA TYR A 20 13.76 -11.26 23.08
C TYR A 20 12.98 -10.11 22.45
N ARG A 21 12.12 -9.41 23.20
CA ARG A 21 11.42 -8.21 22.71
C ARG A 21 12.40 -7.13 22.30
N LYS A 22 13.37 -6.77 23.16
CA LYS A 22 14.34 -5.70 22.88
C LYS A 22 15.21 -6.02 21.66
N ASN A 23 15.67 -7.26 21.53
CA ASN A 23 16.48 -7.69 20.39
C ASN A 23 15.65 -7.68 19.10
N ARG A 24 14.40 -8.15 19.14
CA ARG A 24 13.49 -8.15 17.97
C ARG A 24 13.07 -6.75 17.52
N PHE A 25 12.72 -5.85 18.43
CA PHE A 25 12.42 -4.45 18.09
C PHE A 25 13.66 -3.73 17.56
N GLY A 26 14.84 -3.99 18.15
CA GLY A 26 16.12 -3.46 17.66
C GLY A 26 16.45 -3.92 16.24
N LEU A 27 16.29 -5.21 15.96
CA LEU A 27 16.55 -5.82 14.65
C LEU A 27 15.54 -5.34 13.59
N ASN A 28 14.26 -5.20 13.92
CA ASN A 28 13.27 -4.68 12.97
C ASN A 28 13.54 -3.22 12.60
N ASN A 29 13.89 -2.39 13.59
CA ASN A 29 14.30 -1.01 13.36
C ASN A 29 15.60 -0.90 12.56
N LEU A 30 16.56 -1.80 12.80
CA LEU A 30 17.79 -1.89 12.04
C LEU A 30 17.50 -2.26 10.58
N GLY A 31 16.68 -3.29 10.33
CA GLY A 31 16.28 -3.71 8.98
C GLY A 31 15.60 -2.59 8.20
N THR A 32 14.72 -1.82 8.83
CA THR A 32 14.08 -0.63 8.21
C THR A 32 15.11 0.46 7.91
N LYS A 33 16.00 0.79 8.85
CA LYS A 33 17.05 1.81 8.64
C LYS A 33 18.02 1.42 7.52
N LEU A 34 18.42 0.16 7.44
CA LEU A 34 19.25 -0.37 6.37
C LEU A 34 18.56 -0.28 5.01
N SER A 35 17.24 -0.51 4.98
CA SER A 35 16.44 -0.39 3.74
C SER A 35 16.34 1.06 3.27
N CYS A 36 16.06 2.00 4.18
CA CYS A 36 16.06 3.43 3.84
C CYS A 36 17.44 3.91 3.38
N ARG A 37 18.52 3.40 4.00
CA ARG A 37 19.89 3.70 3.56
C ARG A 37 20.17 3.14 2.17
N TYR A 38 19.72 1.92 1.88
CA TYR A 38 19.81 1.32 0.55
C TYR A 38 19.07 2.13 -0.52
N GLU A 39 17.84 2.55 -0.25
CA GLU A 39 17.05 3.41 -1.15
C GLU A 39 17.78 4.70 -1.50
N ARG A 40 18.50 5.29 -0.53
CA ARG A 40 19.27 6.52 -0.72
C ARG A 40 20.64 6.33 -1.36
N THR A 41 21.30 5.20 -1.12
CA THR A 41 22.72 5.02 -1.48
C THR A 41 22.94 4.06 -2.65
N GLY A 42 21.96 3.22 -2.97
CA GLY A 42 22.10 2.20 -4.00
C GLY A 42 23.08 1.06 -3.66
N LYS A 43 23.70 1.04 -2.48
CA LYS A 43 24.69 0.02 -2.10
C LYS A 43 24.03 -1.32 -1.78
N ILE A 44 24.30 -2.34 -2.59
CA ILE A 44 23.65 -3.66 -2.50
C ILE A 44 23.92 -4.36 -1.16
N GLU A 45 25.05 -4.06 -0.53
CA GLU A 45 25.46 -4.63 0.76
C GLU A 45 24.46 -4.27 1.87
N ASN A 46 23.92 -3.05 1.85
CA ASN A 46 22.88 -2.63 2.81
C ASN A 46 21.59 -3.44 2.62
N LEU A 47 21.25 -3.82 1.38
CA LEU A 47 20.08 -4.64 1.10
C LEU A 47 20.31 -6.08 1.55
N GLU A 48 21.49 -6.64 1.28
CA GLU A 48 21.85 -7.98 1.73
C GLU A 48 21.84 -8.10 3.25
N GLU A 49 22.37 -7.09 3.95
CA GLU A 49 22.30 -7.01 5.40
C GLU A 49 20.85 -6.90 5.89
N ALA A 50 20.02 -6.06 5.25
CA ALA A 50 18.60 -5.96 5.58
C ALA A 50 17.84 -7.29 5.38
N ILE A 51 18.17 -8.07 4.34
CA ILE A 51 17.62 -9.40 4.11
C ILE A 51 18.06 -10.37 5.21
N ARG A 52 19.35 -10.38 5.58
CA ARG A 52 19.86 -11.23 6.66
C ARG A 52 19.15 -10.95 7.99
N VAL A 53 19.05 -9.67 8.36
CA VAL A 53 18.37 -9.23 9.58
C VAL A 53 16.89 -9.62 9.55
N ALA A 54 16.21 -9.42 8.42
CA ALA A 54 14.79 -9.80 8.28
C ALA A 54 14.57 -11.32 8.46
N ARG A 55 15.46 -12.16 7.92
CA ARG A 55 15.39 -13.63 8.10
C ARG A 55 15.56 -14.02 9.57
N GLN A 56 16.56 -13.46 10.25
CA GLN A 56 16.78 -13.72 11.69
C GLN A 56 15.56 -13.32 12.52
N VAL A 57 14.96 -12.15 12.23
CA VAL A 57 13.74 -11.70 12.92
C VAL A 57 12.58 -12.66 12.71
N ILE A 58 12.40 -13.17 11.49
CA ILE A 58 11.34 -14.15 11.18
C ILE A 58 11.58 -15.47 11.90
N GLU A 59 12.82 -15.98 11.91
CA GLU A 59 13.18 -17.25 12.55
C GLU A 59 12.88 -17.26 14.06
N VAL A 60 13.09 -16.13 14.74
CA VAL A 60 12.81 -16.00 16.18
C VAL A 60 11.39 -15.49 16.49
N THR A 61 10.57 -15.27 15.47
CA THR A 61 9.17 -14.82 15.63
C THR A 61 8.26 -16.04 15.75
N PRO A 62 7.46 -16.16 16.83
CA PRO A 62 6.42 -17.19 16.91
C PRO A 62 5.40 -17.11 15.78
N ASP A 63 4.89 -18.25 15.33
CA ASP A 63 3.95 -18.36 14.20
C ASP A 63 2.63 -17.61 14.42
N ASP A 64 2.18 -17.49 15.68
CA ASP A 64 0.96 -16.79 16.09
C ASP A 64 1.16 -15.28 16.25
N HIS A 65 2.38 -14.78 16.03
CA HIS A 65 2.68 -13.39 16.29
C HIS A 65 2.05 -12.45 15.23
N PRO A 66 1.33 -11.38 15.64
CA PRO A 66 0.54 -10.53 14.73
C PRO A 66 1.38 -9.88 13.61
N ASN A 67 2.64 -9.55 13.91
CA ASN A 67 3.55 -8.91 12.94
C ASN A 67 4.34 -9.88 12.05
N LEU A 68 4.19 -11.21 12.19
CA LEU A 68 4.94 -12.17 11.37
C LEU A 68 4.62 -11.98 9.88
N ALA A 69 3.35 -11.80 9.57
CA ALA A 69 2.88 -11.62 8.20
C ALA A 69 3.44 -10.34 7.55
N ALA A 70 3.55 -9.25 8.32
CA ALA A 70 4.20 -8.02 7.88
C ALA A 70 5.70 -8.24 7.64
N GLY A 71 6.38 -8.97 8.54
CA GLY A 71 7.79 -9.33 8.40
C GLY A 71 8.07 -10.14 7.13
N LEU A 72 7.26 -11.16 6.85
CA LEU A 72 7.34 -11.99 5.64
C LEU A 72 7.11 -11.17 4.36
N ASN A 73 6.09 -10.29 4.35
CA ASN A 73 5.83 -9.39 3.22
C ASN A 73 7.03 -8.46 2.97
N ASN A 74 7.60 -7.90 4.04
CA ASN A 74 8.76 -7.02 3.94
C ASN A 74 10.02 -7.75 3.44
N LEU A 75 10.27 -8.99 3.91
CA LEU A 75 11.33 -9.84 3.38
C LEU A 75 11.13 -10.10 1.89
N GLY A 76 9.91 -10.45 1.47
CA GLY A 76 9.56 -10.66 0.06
C GLY A 76 9.85 -9.46 -0.82
N ASN A 77 9.56 -8.23 -0.36
CA ASN A 77 9.85 -7.00 -1.10
C ASN A 77 11.35 -6.71 -1.22
N LYS A 78 12.15 -7.06 -0.19
CA LYS A 78 13.62 -6.91 -0.25
C LYS A 78 14.24 -7.92 -1.19
N LEU A 79 13.77 -9.17 -1.17
CA LEU A 79 14.19 -10.21 -2.10
C LEU A 79 13.87 -9.83 -3.55
N GLU A 80 12.66 -9.34 -3.82
CA GLU A 80 12.29 -8.82 -5.16
C GLU A 80 13.18 -7.64 -5.57
N SER A 81 13.52 -6.75 -4.64
CA SER A 81 14.44 -5.64 -4.90
C SER A 81 15.85 -6.12 -5.25
N ARG A 82 16.35 -7.17 -4.60
CA ARG A 82 17.65 -7.79 -4.92
C ARG A 82 17.60 -8.49 -6.27
N TYR A 83 16.50 -9.20 -6.55
CA TYR A 83 16.24 -9.80 -7.85
C TYR A 83 16.30 -8.77 -8.98
N LYS A 84 15.58 -7.64 -8.86
CA LYS A 84 15.55 -6.59 -9.88
C LYS A 84 16.94 -6.02 -10.21
N ARG A 85 17.89 -6.09 -9.29
CA ARG A 85 19.26 -5.61 -9.47
C ARG A 85 20.25 -6.67 -9.95
N THR A 86 20.07 -7.92 -9.52
CA THR A 86 21.06 -8.99 -9.75
C THR A 86 20.62 -9.99 -10.81
N GLY A 87 19.32 -10.06 -11.10
CA GLY A 87 18.73 -11.07 -11.96
C GLY A 87 18.66 -12.48 -11.36
N ARG A 88 19.08 -12.68 -10.10
CA ARG A 88 19.13 -14.00 -9.44
C ARG A 88 17.74 -14.58 -9.22
N ILE A 89 17.34 -15.54 -10.03
CA ILE A 89 15.97 -16.05 -10.03
C ILE A 89 15.56 -16.67 -8.69
N GLU A 90 16.52 -17.21 -7.94
CA GLU A 90 16.34 -17.78 -6.61
C GLU A 90 15.75 -16.76 -5.62
N ASP A 91 16.12 -15.48 -5.77
CA ASP A 91 15.58 -14.39 -4.96
C ASP A 91 14.09 -14.16 -5.24
N LEU A 92 13.70 -14.22 -6.52
CA LEU A 92 12.31 -14.06 -6.92
C LEU A 92 11.47 -15.26 -6.46
N GLU A 93 12.02 -16.47 -6.57
CA GLU A 93 11.35 -17.67 -6.07
C GLU A 93 11.17 -17.65 -4.56
N GLU A 94 12.19 -17.23 -3.81
CA GLU A 94 12.08 -17.03 -2.36
C GLU A 94 11.07 -15.92 -2.04
N ALA A 95 11.08 -14.81 -2.78
CA ALA A 95 10.11 -13.72 -2.61
C ALA A 95 8.66 -14.21 -2.76
N ILE A 96 8.39 -15.09 -3.73
CA ILE A 96 7.07 -15.70 -3.94
C ILE A 96 6.72 -16.64 -2.77
N ARG A 97 7.67 -17.48 -2.33
CA ARG A 97 7.43 -18.39 -1.18
C ARG A 97 7.04 -17.62 0.08
N VAL A 98 7.79 -16.59 0.45
CA VAL A 98 7.50 -15.80 1.65
C VAL A 98 6.23 -14.95 1.50
N ALA A 99 5.92 -14.46 0.30
CA ALA A 99 4.67 -13.75 0.03
C ALA A 99 3.44 -14.68 0.16
N ARG A 100 3.53 -15.94 -0.33
CA ARG A 100 2.47 -16.94 -0.12
C ARG A 100 2.27 -17.26 1.36
N GLN A 101 3.36 -17.41 2.12
CA GLN A 101 3.28 -17.63 3.56
C GLN A 101 2.63 -16.43 4.26
N ALA A 102 3.02 -15.20 3.91
CA ALA A 102 2.41 -13.99 4.45
C ALA A 102 0.89 -13.97 4.21
N VAL A 103 0.44 -14.24 2.98
CA VAL A 103 -0.99 -14.32 2.65
C VAL A 103 -1.68 -15.41 3.48
N LYS A 104 -1.10 -16.61 3.58
CA LYS A 104 -1.69 -17.76 4.29
C LYS A 104 -1.97 -17.47 5.77
N ILE A 105 -1.06 -16.75 6.45
CA ILE A 105 -1.20 -16.45 7.88
C ILE A 105 -1.95 -15.14 8.16
N THR A 106 -2.34 -14.41 7.12
CA THR A 106 -3.12 -13.17 7.27
C THR A 106 -4.60 -13.52 7.37
N PRO A 107 -5.32 -13.09 8.43
CA PRO A 107 -6.77 -13.27 8.50
C PRO A 107 -7.50 -12.63 7.32
N ASP A 108 -8.63 -13.23 6.91
CA ASP A 108 -9.42 -12.78 5.74
C ASP A 108 -9.97 -11.36 5.88
N ASP A 109 -10.19 -10.89 7.11
CA ASP A 109 -10.71 -9.57 7.45
C ASP A 109 -9.60 -8.52 7.70
N HIS A 110 -8.32 -8.92 7.60
CA HIS A 110 -7.21 -8.03 7.90
C HIS A 110 -7.03 -6.98 6.79
N PRO A 111 -6.89 -5.68 7.12
CA PRO A 111 -6.83 -4.59 6.13
C PRO A 111 -5.67 -4.74 5.12
N ASP A 112 -4.51 -5.22 5.57
CA ASP A 112 -3.35 -5.44 4.70
C ASP A 112 -3.48 -6.64 3.74
N LEU A 113 -4.45 -7.55 3.91
CA LEU A 113 -4.53 -8.79 3.12
C LEU A 113 -4.55 -8.48 1.62
N ALA A 114 -5.34 -7.48 1.24
CA ALA A 114 -5.50 -7.05 -0.13
C ALA A 114 -4.18 -6.53 -0.74
N GLY A 115 -3.39 -5.80 0.06
CA GLY A 115 -2.04 -5.38 -0.33
C GLY A 115 -1.07 -6.55 -0.48
N ARG A 116 -1.11 -7.53 0.43
CA ARG A 116 -0.26 -8.74 0.40
C ARG A 116 -0.57 -9.62 -0.81
N LEU A 117 -1.85 -9.82 -1.13
CA LEU A 117 -2.30 -10.52 -2.33
C LEU A 117 -1.84 -9.82 -3.62
N ASN A 118 -1.95 -8.49 -3.67
CA ASN A 118 -1.44 -7.71 -4.82
C ASN A 118 0.08 -7.86 -4.98
N ASN A 119 0.84 -7.83 -3.88
CA ASN A 119 2.30 -8.02 -3.90
C ASN A 119 2.69 -9.43 -4.38
N LEU A 120 1.94 -10.47 -3.96
CA LEU A 120 2.12 -11.83 -4.45
C LEU A 120 1.84 -11.91 -5.97
N GLY A 121 0.72 -11.33 -6.42
CA GLY A 121 0.37 -11.28 -7.84
C GLY A 121 1.41 -10.58 -8.71
N SER A 122 2.01 -9.49 -8.22
CA SER A 122 3.10 -8.79 -8.92
C SER A 122 4.36 -9.65 -9.03
N LYS A 123 4.76 -10.37 -7.97
CA LYS A 123 5.93 -11.25 -7.99
C LYS A 123 5.74 -12.44 -8.93
N LEU A 124 4.55 -13.05 -8.94
CA LEU A 124 4.17 -14.11 -9.87
C LEU A 124 4.20 -13.61 -11.33
N GLY A 125 3.64 -12.42 -11.60
CA GLY A 125 3.70 -11.78 -12.91
C GLY A 125 5.15 -11.54 -13.37
N CYS A 126 6.01 -11.06 -12.48
CA CYS A 126 7.43 -10.86 -12.76
C CYS A 126 8.15 -12.19 -13.11
N ARG A 127 7.82 -13.28 -12.41
CA ARG A 127 8.39 -14.60 -12.73
C ARG A 127 7.89 -15.13 -14.07
N TYR A 128 6.61 -14.92 -14.37
CA TYR A 128 6.03 -15.24 -15.67
C TYR A 128 6.72 -14.47 -16.81
N GLU A 129 6.97 -13.17 -16.68
CA GLU A 129 7.66 -12.38 -17.71
C GLU A 129 9.07 -12.91 -18.01
N ARG A 130 9.68 -13.60 -17.05
CA ARG A 130 11.07 -14.06 -17.11
C ARG A 130 11.22 -15.50 -17.56
N ILE A 131 10.35 -16.38 -17.07
CA ILE A 131 10.41 -17.82 -17.31
C ILE A 131 9.32 -18.28 -18.29
N GLY A 132 8.23 -17.54 -18.42
CA GLY A 132 7.11 -17.85 -19.33
C GLY A 132 6.16 -18.94 -18.82
N LYS A 133 6.23 -19.34 -17.55
CA LYS A 133 5.33 -20.35 -16.97
C LYS A 133 3.91 -19.82 -16.83
N ILE A 134 2.99 -20.35 -17.62
CA ILE A 134 1.62 -19.84 -17.68
C ILE A 134 0.88 -19.98 -16.34
N GLU A 135 1.25 -20.99 -15.55
CA GLU A 135 0.68 -21.25 -14.22
C GLU A 135 0.91 -20.07 -13.26
N ASP A 136 2.05 -19.39 -13.39
CA ASP A 136 2.36 -18.19 -12.61
C ASP A 136 1.44 -17.03 -12.98
N LEU A 137 1.17 -16.86 -14.27
CA LEU A 137 0.25 -15.83 -14.74
C LEU A 137 -1.19 -16.12 -14.29
N GLU A 138 -1.62 -17.38 -14.35
CA GLU A 138 -2.94 -17.78 -13.89
C GLU A 138 -3.10 -17.58 -12.39
N GLU A 139 -2.10 -17.96 -11.59
CA GLU A 139 -2.11 -17.69 -10.16
C GLU A 139 -2.09 -16.19 -9.87
N ALA A 140 -1.28 -15.41 -10.60
CA ALA A 140 -1.24 -13.95 -10.48
C ALA A 140 -2.62 -13.32 -10.72
N ILE A 141 -3.34 -13.77 -11.75
CA ILE A 141 -4.71 -13.32 -12.03
C ILE A 141 -5.66 -13.69 -10.88
N ARG A 142 -5.59 -14.92 -10.36
CA ARG A 142 -6.44 -15.37 -9.24
C ARG A 142 -6.23 -14.50 -7.99
N VAL A 143 -4.98 -14.30 -7.57
CA VAL A 143 -4.69 -13.53 -6.34
C VAL A 143 -4.98 -12.05 -6.50
N THR A 144 -4.75 -11.46 -7.68
CA THR A 144 -5.13 -10.06 -7.94
C THR A 144 -6.66 -9.88 -7.95
N ARG A 145 -7.43 -10.84 -8.50
CA ARG A 145 -8.90 -10.81 -8.39
C ARG A 145 -9.38 -10.91 -6.94
N GLN A 146 -8.76 -11.76 -6.13
CA GLN A 146 -9.06 -11.85 -4.70
C GLN A 146 -8.77 -10.52 -4.00
N ALA A 147 -7.62 -9.89 -4.29
CA ALA A 147 -7.28 -8.58 -3.75
C ALA A 147 -8.35 -7.54 -4.09
N ILE A 148 -8.78 -7.44 -5.36
CA ILE A 148 -9.82 -6.51 -5.80
C ILE A 148 -11.14 -6.77 -5.07
N LYS A 149 -11.57 -8.03 -4.94
CA LYS A 149 -12.84 -8.39 -4.29
C LYS A 149 -12.94 -7.90 -2.84
N ILE A 150 -11.81 -7.86 -2.11
CA ILE A 150 -11.77 -7.40 -0.71
C ILE A 150 -11.34 -5.94 -0.56
N THR A 151 -11.11 -5.24 -1.67
CA THR A 151 -10.76 -3.81 -1.65
C THR A 151 -12.04 -2.99 -1.70
N PRO A 152 -12.29 -2.07 -0.75
CA PRO A 152 -13.40 -1.13 -0.85
C PRO A 152 -13.35 -0.29 -2.13
N ASP A 153 -14.52 0.07 -2.66
CA ASP A 153 -14.64 0.82 -3.92
C ASP A 153 -13.97 2.20 -3.87
N ASP A 154 -13.90 2.81 -2.69
CA ASP A 154 -13.27 4.12 -2.43
C ASP A 154 -11.78 4.03 -2.05
N HIS A 155 -11.21 2.84 -2.01
CA HIS A 155 -9.82 2.65 -1.59
C HIS A 155 -8.85 3.19 -2.66
N PRO A 156 -7.84 4.00 -2.28
CA PRO A 156 -6.94 4.66 -3.24
C PRO A 156 -6.16 3.67 -4.13
N ASP A 157 -5.81 2.50 -3.59
CA ASP A 157 -5.12 1.45 -4.36
C ASP A 157 -6.01 0.68 -5.35
N LEU A 158 -7.34 0.81 -5.32
CA LEU A 158 -8.23 -0.01 -6.14
C LEU A 158 -7.92 0.14 -7.64
N ALA A 159 -7.75 1.38 -8.10
CA ALA A 159 -7.39 1.68 -9.48
C ALA A 159 -6.06 1.00 -9.88
N GLY A 160 -5.05 1.05 -9.00
CA GLY A 160 -3.77 0.39 -9.22
C GLY A 160 -3.91 -1.14 -9.32
N ARG A 161 -4.74 -1.76 -8.49
CA ARG A 161 -5.01 -3.20 -8.50
C ARG A 161 -5.78 -3.64 -9.75
N LEU A 162 -6.77 -2.86 -10.19
CA LEU A 162 -7.51 -3.08 -11.43
C LEU A 162 -6.61 -2.99 -12.66
N ASN A 163 -5.73 -1.98 -12.71
CA ASN A 163 -4.74 -1.84 -13.78
C ASN A 163 -3.77 -3.03 -13.81
N ASN A 164 -3.30 -3.49 -12.64
CA ASN A 164 -2.45 -4.68 -12.53
C ASN A 164 -3.15 -5.97 -13.01
N LEU A 165 -4.47 -6.07 -12.87
CA LEU A 165 -5.27 -7.17 -13.41
C LEU A 165 -5.39 -7.06 -14.93
N GLY A 166 -5.67 -5.86 -15.46
CA GLY A 166 -5.73 -5.59 -16.90
C GLY A 166 -4.46 -6.03 -17.63
N ASN A 167 -3.30 -5.63 -17.12
CA ASN A 167 -2.00 -6.00 -17.71
C ASN A 167 -1.76 -7.53 -17.71
N LYS A 168 -2.21 -8.25 -16.67
CA LYS A 168 -2.06 -9.71 -16.59
C LYS A 168 -3.00 -10.42 -17.57
N LEU A 169 -4.23 -9.94 -17.70
CA LEU A 169 -5.20 -10.47 -18.67
C LEU A 169 -4.72 -10.23 -20.10
N GLU A 170 -4.22 -9.04 -20.41
CA GLU A 170 -3.59 -8.74 -21.71
C GLU A 170 -2.39 -9.66 -21.98
N SER A 171 -1.55 -9.88 -20.96
CA SER A 171 -0.42 -10.80 -21.07
C SER A 171 -0.86 -12.25 -21.36
N ARG A 172 -2.00 -12.68 -20.80
CA ARG A 172 -2.56 -14.01 -21.04
C ARG A 172 -3.17 -14.11 -22.43
N TYR A 173 -3.87 -13.06 -22.87
CA TYR A 173 -4.36 -12.93 -24.24
C TYR A 173 -3.21 -13.04 -25.26
N LYS A 174 -2.11 -12.30 -25.07
CA LYS A 174 -0.94 -12.35 -25.98
C LYS A 174 -0.34 -13.76 -26.13
N ARG A 175 -0.52 -14.65 -25.15
CA ARG A 175 -0.04 -16.03 -25.23
C ARG A 175 -1.07 -17.02 -25.76
N THR A 176 -2.34 -16.83 -25.40
CA THR A 176 -3.38 -17.84 -25.62
C THR A 176 -4.34 -17.47 -26.75
N SER A 177 -4.32 -16.21 -27.20
CA SER A 177 -5.25 -15.62 -28.16
C SER A 177 -6.73 -15.74 -27.78
N LYS A 178 -7.02 -15.94 -26.49
CA LYS A 178 -8.40 -16.02 -25.95
C LYS A 178 -9.00 -14.64 -25.86
N ILE A 179 -9.95 -14.33 -26.75
CA ILE A 179 -10.53 -12.99 -26.86
C ILE A 179 -11.22 -12.54 -25.56
N GLU A 180 -11.73 -13.48 -24.77
CA GLU A 180 -12.40 -13.23 -23.49
C GLU A 180 -11.46 -12.51 -22.50
N ASP A 181 -10.15 -12.82 -22.56
CA ASP A 181 -9.14 -12.15 -21.75
C ASP A 181 -8.93 -10.70 -22.15
N LEU A 182 -8.92 -10.43 -23.45
CA LEU A 182 -8.78 -9.07 -23.97
C LEU A 182 -10.01 -8.23 -23.61
N GLU A 183 -11.21 -8.77 -23.80
CA GLU A 183 -12.44 -8.09 -23.41
C GLU A 183 -12.48 -7.82 -21.90
N GLN A 184 -12.06 -8.78 -21.08
CA GLN A 184 -11.98 -8.57 -19.64
C GLN A 184 -10.92 -7.54 -19.27
N ALA A 185 -9.76 -7.53 -19.93
CA ALA A 185 -8.73 -6.52 -19.73
C ALA A 185 -9.28 -5.11 -19.98
N ILE A 186 -10.01 -4.91 -21.08
CA ILE A 186 -10.65 -3.64 -21.41
C ILE A 186 -11.65 -3.23 -20.33
N ARG A 187 -12.50 -4.16 -19.86
CA ARG A 187 -13.49 -3.89 -18.81
C ARG A 187 -12.82 -3.44 -17.51
N VAL A 188 -11.80 -4.16 -17.02
CA VAL A 188 -11.14 -3.81 -15.74
C VAL A 188 -10.33 -2.53 -15.84
N THR A 189 -9.73 -2.24 -17.00
CA THR A 189 -9.02 -0.96 -17.21
C THR A 189 -9.98 0.22 -17.23
N ARG A 190 -11.20 0.07 -17.78
CA ARG A 190 -12.25 1.10 -17.66
C ARG A 190 -12.65 1.33 -16.21
N GLN A 191 -12.89 0.26 -15.46
CA GLN A 191 -13.16 0.36 -14.02
C GLN A 191 -12.01 1.03 -13.26
N ALA A 192 -10.75 0.81 -13.65
CA ALA A 192 -9.61 1.48 -13.03
C ALA A 192 -9.68 3.01 -13.22
N ILE A 193 -10.10 3.47 -14.40
CA ILE A 193 -10.30 4.90 -14.70
C ILE A 193 -11.47 5.48 -13.89
N GLU A 194 -12.56 4.72 -13.74
CA GLU A 194 -13.71 5.11 -12.92
C GLU A 194 -13.36 5.17 -11.42
N ALA A 195 -12.52 4.24 -10.95
CA ALA A 195 -12.01 4.20 -9.57
C ALA A 195 -10.95 5.29 -9.28
N LEU A 196 -10.33 5.86 -10.31
CA LEU A 196 -9.49 7.04 -10.17
C LEU A 196 -10.37 8.27 -9.89
N HIS A 197 -10.62 8.55 -8.61
CA HIS A 197 -11.03 9.91 -8.22
C HIS A 197 -9.93 10.86 -8.74
N VAL A 198 -10.31 11.92 -9.47
CA VAL A 198 -9.40 12.95 -10.06
C VAL A 198 -8.24 13.32 -9.12
N VAL A 199 -8.54 13.45 -7.83
CA VAL A 199 -7.59 13.67 -6.74
C VAL A 199 -6.44 12.64 -6.70
N SER A 200 -6.76 11.35 -6.76
CA SER A 200 -5.77 10.26 -6.76
C SER A 200 -4.88 10.31 -8.01
N GLY A 201 -5.45 10.71 -9.15
CA GLY A 201 -4.68 10.95 -10.38
C GLY A 201 -3.62 12.04 -10.21
N PHE A 202 -3.99 13.17 -9.59
CA PHE A 202 -3.04 14.26 -9.32
C PHE A 202 -1.95 13.85 -8.32
N GLN A 203 -2.25 13.04 -7.30
CA GLN A 203 -1.23 12.56 -6.37
C GLN A 203 -0.21 11.64 -7.06
N VAL A 204 -0.66 10.73 -7.93
CA VAL A 204 0.24 9.88 -8.73
C VAL A 204 1.10 10.70 -9.70
N ALA A 205 0.57 11.81 -10.22
CA ALA A 205 1.32 12.72 -11.08
C ALA A 205 2.34 13.59 -10.32
N GLY A 206 2.47 13.42 -9.00
CA GLY A 206 3.48 14.09 -8.17
C GLY A 206 3.01 15.37 -7.47
N PHE A 207 1.71 15.70 -7.53
CA PHE A 207 1.18 16.83 -6.78
C PHE A 207 1.08 16.48 -5.29
N ARG A 208 1.87 17.16 -4.46
CA ARG A 208 1.92 16.93 -3.01
C ARG A 208 0.61 17.25 -2.29
N HIS A 209 -0.13 18.25 -2.78
CA HIS A 209 -1.43 18.65 -2.23
C HIS A 209 -2.44 18.82 -3.35
N VAL A 210 -3.62 18.24 -3.16
CA VAL A 210 -4.73 18.30 -4.09
C VAL A 210 -6.00 18.68 -3.32
N ILE A 211 -6.75 19.64 -3.84
CA ILE A 211 -8.04 20.04 -3.30
C ILE A 211 -9.09 19.71 -4.34
N GLY A 212 -10.12 18.97 -3.93
CA GLY A 212 -11.20 18.53 -4.79
C GLY A 212 -12.57 18.77 -4.18
N CYS A 213 -13.60 18.60 -5.00
CA CYS A 213 -14.99 18.53 -4.56
C CYS A 213 -15.45 17.07 -4.63
N LEU A 214 -16.13 16.61 -3.58
CA LEU A 214 -16.71 15.26 -3.54
C LEU A 214 -17.87 15.08 -4.53
N TRP A 215 -18.51 16.17 -4.96
CA TRP A 215 -19.63 16.18 -5.92
C TRP A 215 -19.60 17.43 -6.80
N PRO A 216 -20.37 17.47 -7.91
CA PRO A 216 -20.52 18.66 -8.73
C PRO A 216 -21.03 19.86 -7.93
N SER A 217 -20.40 21.01 -8.11
CA SER A 217 -20.66 22.23 -7.35
C SER A 217 -21.10 23.39 -8.24
N SER A 218 -21.66 24.43 -7.64
CA SER A 218 -21.85 25.71 -8.30
C SER A 218 -20.52 26.43 -8.50
N ASP A 219 -20.24 26.84 -9.74
CA ASP A 219 -19.06 27.62 -10.12
C ASP A 219 -18.85 28.86 -9.26
N ARG A 220 -19.94 29.55 -8.88
CA ARG A 220 -19.88 30.76 -8.07
C ARG A 220 -19.27 30.50 -6.69
N VAL A 221 -19.66 29.40 -6.05
CA VAL A 221 -19.13 29.00 -4.74
C VAL A 221 -17.70 28.49 -4.89
N CYS A 222 -17.40 27.72 -5.94
CA CYS A 222 -16.03 27.28 -6.23
C CYS A 222 -15.06 28.44 -6.44
N VAL A 223 -15.47 29.47 -7.20
CA VAL A 223 -14.66 30.68 -7.41
C VAL A 223 -14.46 31.44 -6.10
N GLN A 224 -15.48 31.53 -5.24
CA GLN A 224 -15.37 32.17 -3.94
C GLN A 224 -14.38 31.43 -3.04
N VAL A 225 -14.51 30.11 -2.90
CA VAL A 225 -13.58 29.29 -2.10
C VAL A 225 -12.17 29.36 -2.65
N ALA A 226 -11.98 29.26 -3.97
CA ALA A 226 -10.67 29.37 -4.60
C ALA A 226 -10.02 30.74 -4.34
N LYS A 227 -10.76 31.84 -4.51
CA LYS A 227 -10.26 33.19 -4.22
C LYS A 227 -9.81 33.32 -2.77
N SER A 228 -10.69 32.95 -1.83
CA SER A 228 -10.37 33.00 -0.40
C SER A 228 -9.18 32.11 -0.04
N PHE A 229 -9.10 30.91 -0.61
CA PHE A 229 -8.00 29.98 -0.41
C PHE A 229 -6.65 30.57 -0.86
N TYR A 230 -6.57 31.11 -2.07
CA TYR A 230 -5.33 31.72 -2.57
C TYR A 230 -4.95 32.99 -1.81
N SER A 231 -5.93 33.81 -1.39
CA SER A 231 -5.67 34.97 -0.54
C SER A 231 -5.09 34.58 0.83
N GLU A 232 -5.62 33.52 1.46
CA GLU A 232 -5.07 32.99 2.71
C GLU A 232 -3.67 32.41 2.51
N LEU A 233 -3.44 31.67 1.41
CA LEU A 233 -2.12 31.13 1.08
C LEU A 233 -1.06 32.22 0.88
N ASP A 234 -1.39 33.33 0.21
CA ASP A 234 -0.45 34.46 0.04
C ASP A 234 -0.04 35.06 1.39
N GLN A 235 -0.99 35.18 2.32
CA GLN A 235 -0.72 35.64 3.69
C GLN A 235 0.21 34.68 4.45
N TYR A 236 0.06 33.36 4.27
CA TYR A 236 0.95 32.36 4.86
C TYR A 236 2.31 32.24 4.15
N GLY A 237 2.38 32.51 2.85
CA GLY A 237 3.60 32.43 2.04
C GLY A 237 4.72 33.35 2.53
N ARG A 238 4.37 34.49 3.14
CA ARG A 238 5.33 35.40 3.79
C ARG A 238 5.99 34.82 5.05
N ARG A 239 5.51 33.68 5.57
CA ARG A 239 6.00 33.02 6.80
C ARG A 239 6.70 31.66 6.58
N GLY A 240 6.94 31.29 5.32
CA GLY A 240 7.54 30.01 4.92
C GLY A 240 6.48 28.92 4.77
N HIS A 241 6.35 28.36 3.57
CA HIS A 241 5.34 27.34 3.26
C HIS A 241 5.61 26.06 4.06
N LYS A 242 4.73 25.75 5.01
CA LYS A 242 4.63 24.44 5.66
C LYS A 242 3.37 23.77 5.16
N ASP A 243 3.42 22.45 4.98
CA ASP A 243 2.33 21.61 4.51
C ASP A 243 0.98 21.91 5.23
N ARG A 244 1.04 22.24 6.53
CA ARG A 244 -0.11 22.67 7.36
C ARG A 244 -0.83 23.94 6.89
N ALA A 245 -0.14 24.87 6.23
CA ALA A 245 -0.72 26.13 5.78
C ALA A 245 -1.80 25.92 4.71
N ILE A 246 -1.67 24.86 3.90
CA ILE A 246 -2.61 24.55 2.82
C ILE A 246 -3.92 24.03 3.38
N ALA A 247 -3.87 23.09 4.33
CA ALA A 247 -5.06 22.60 5.03
C ALA A 247 -5.77 23.74 5.80
N LEU A 248 -5.02 24.64 6.42
CA LEU A 248 -5.57 25.76 7.18
C LEU A 248 -6.19 26.84 6.28
N ALA A 249 -5.57 27.14 5.14
CA ALA A 249 -6.13 28.04 4.14
C ALA A 249 -7.44 27.50 3.57
N LEU A 250 -7.53 26.19 3.28
CA LEU A 250 -8.77 25.59 2.82
C LEU A 250 -9.84 25.62 3.93
N HIS A 251 -9.48 25.26 5.16
CA HIS A 251 -10.41 25.30 6.28
C HIS A 251 -11.04 26.69 6.45
N LYS A 252 -10.23 27.76 6.39
CA LYS A 252 -10.74 29.13 6.50
C LYS A 252 -11.62 29.52 5.31
N ALA A 253 -11.22 29.18 4.09
CA ALA A 253 -12.01 29.47 2.89
C ALA A 253 -13.39 28.79 2.95
N VAL A 254 -13.44 27.52 3.35
CA VAL A 254 -14.68 26.76 3.52
C VAL A 254 -15.52 27.31 4.67
N LYS A 255 -14.88 27.65 5.80
CA LYS A 255 -15.56 28.25 6.95
C LYS A 255 -16.22 29.59 6.58
N GLY A 256 -15.57 30.42 5.77
CA GLY A 256 -16.17 31.66 5.27
C GLY A 256 -17.44 31.46 4.44
N VAL A 257 -17.53 30.36 3.68
CA VAL A 257 -18.77 29.99 2.97
C VAL A 257 -19.81 29.41 3.94
N CYS A 258 -19.38 28.59 4.90
CA CYS A 258 -20.23 28.03 5.95
C CYS A 258 -20.87 29.11 6.85
N GLU A 259 -20.19 30.23 7.05
CA GLU A 259 -20.67 31.36 7.86
C GLU A 259 -21.41 32.41 7.02
N SER A 260 -21.49 32.25 5.71
CA SER A 260 -22.21 33.19 4.84
C SER A 260 -23.73 33.08 4.96
N ASP A 261 -24.43 34.21 4.86
CA ASP A 261 -25.90 34.24 4.87
C ASP A 261 -26.52 33.50 3.67
N GLU A 262 -25.81 33.49 2.53
CA GLU A 262 -26.29 32.90 1.26
C GLU A 262 -26.16 31.36 1.26
N TYR A 263 -25.07 30.81 1.79
CA TYR A 263 -24.75 29.37 1.67
C TYR A 263 -24.64 28.63 3.00
N GLY A 264 -24.59 29.31 4.14
CA GLY A 264 -24.30 28.71 5.44
C GLY A 264 -25.30 27.63 5.86
N LYS A 265 -26.59 27.83 5.54
CA LYS A 265 -27.67 26.87 5.81
C LYS A 265 -27.73 25.71 4.82
N ARG A 266 -26.81 25.61 3.85
CA ARG A 266 -26.83 24.62 2.77
C ARG A 266 -25.52 23.81 2.74
N PRO A 267 -25.40 22.75 3.56
CA PRO A 267 -24.17 21.98 3.71
C PRO A 267 -23.56 21.45 2.42
N LEU A 268 -24.39 21.15 1.41
CA LEU A 268 -23.91 20.68 0.10
C LEU A 268 -22.96 21.67 -0.60
N TYR A 269 -23.01 22.97 -0.28
CA TYR A 269 -22.14 23.98 -0.88
C TYR A 269 -20.78 24.10 -0.19
N TRP A 270 -20.65 23.75 1.10
CA TRP A 270 -19.41 23.94 1.86
C TRP A 270 -18.78 22.63 2.37
N ALA A 271 -19.54 21.55 2.55
CA ALA A 271 -19.02 20.27 3.04
C ALA A 271 -18.28 19.43 1.98
N GLN A 272 -18.35 19.85 0.72
CA GLN A 272 -17.82 19.10 -0.42
C GLN A 272 -16.30 19.16 -0.57
N TYR A 273 -15.65 20.16 0.04
CA TYR A 273 -14.25 20.44 -0.21
C TYR A 273 -13.36 19.55 0.64
N VAL A 274 -12.50 18.81 -0.04
CA VAL A 274 -11.59 17.84 0.56
C VAL A 274 -10.16 18.15 0.15
N HIS A 275 -9.25 18.13 1.13
CA HIS A 275 -7.82 18.27 0.91
C HIS A 275 -7.15 16.92 1.08
N PHE A 276 -6.35 16.54 0.09
CA PHE A 276 -5.57 15.32 0.08
C PHE A 276 -4.09 15.66 -0.09
N GLY A 277 -3.24 15.17 0.81
CA GLY A 277 -1.81 15.46 0.80
C GLY A 277 -1.22 15.53 2.20
N ALA A 278 0.11 15.47 2.30
CA ALA A 278 0.86 15.62 3.54
C ALA A 278 1.17 17.08 3.77
#